data_AF-A0A2S9G460-F1
#
_entry.id   AF-A0A2S9G460-F1
#
_cell.length_a   1.000
_cell.length_b   1.000
_cell.length_c   1.000
_cell.angle_alpha   90.00
_cell.angle_beta   90.00
_cell.angle_gamma   90.00
#
_symmetry.space_group_name_H-M   'P 1'
#
loop_
_entity.id
_entity.type
_entity.pdbx_description
1 polymer ?
#
loop_
_entity_poly.entity_id
_entity_poly.type
_entity_poly.pdbx_seq_one_letter_code
_entity_poly.pdbx_strand_id
1 'polypeptide(L)' 'LVIADARTDPVLKYNPAVVDGTVVSYLGIPLIDDHEHAIGTLCVWDTSARDWTSGHVNTLRDLAHLASDHIFRR' A
#
# COMPACT_ATOMS: atom_id res chain seq x y z
N LEU A 1 -2.22 1.66 -4.49
CA LEU A 1 -0.91 1.93 -5.14
C LEU A 1 -0.11 0.63 -5.15
N VAL A 2 0.46 0.25 -6.29
CA VAL A 2 1.29 -0.96 -6.43
C VAL A 2 2.64 -0.56 -7.01
N ILE A 3 3.70 -0.72 -6.24
CA ILE A 3 5.07 -0.39 -6.62
C ILE A 3 5.93 -1.63 -6.42
N ALA A 4 6.46 -2.17 -7.51
CA ALA A 4 7.35 -3.32 -7.47
C ALA A 4 8.78 -2.92 -7.04
N ASP A 5 9.25 -1.77 -7.53
CA ASP A 5 10.55 -1.18 -7.17
C ASP A 5 10.52 0.35 -7.24
N ALA A 6 10.43 0.99 -6.08
CA ALA A 6 10.34 2.44 -5.90
C ALA A 6 11.60 3.18 -6.36
N ARG A 7 12.75 2.50 -6.46
CA ARG A 7 14.01 3.09 -6.94
C ARG A 7 13.94 3.42 -8.44
N THR A 8 13.04 2.75 -9.15
CA THR A 8 12.79 2.97 -10.59
C THR A 8 11.61 3.90 -10.85
N ASP A 9 10.80 4.18 -9.84
CA ASP A 9 9.62 5.01 -9.97
C ASP A 9 10.00 6.50 -10.16
N PRO A 10 9.50 7.18 -11.20
CA PRO A 10 9.92 8.55 -11.52
C PRO A 10 9.55 9.57 -10.44
N VAL A 11 8.53 9.29 -9.62
CA VAL A 11 8.05 10.18 -8.56
C VAL A 11 8.72 9.83 -7.22
N LEU A 12 8.85 8.53 -6.91
CA LEU A 12 9.24 8.06 -5.59
C LEU A 12 10.75 7.82 -5.41
N LYS A 13 11.53 7.67 -6.48
CA LYS A 13 12.96 7.29 -6.38
C LYS A 13 13.84 8.23 -5.56
N TYR A 14 13.41 9.48 -5.34
CA TYR A 14 14.12 10.47 -4.52
C TYR A 14 13.51 10.66 -3.13
N ASN A 15 12.47 9.91 -2.77
CA ASN A 15 11.92 9.91 -1.43
C ASN A 15 12.99 9.40 -0.44
N PRO A 16 13.23 10.07 0.70
CA PRO A 16 14.23 9.63 1.68
C PRO A 16 14.11 8.16 2.08
N ALA A 17 12.89 7.64 2.28
CA ALA A 17 12.66 6.25 2.66
C ALA A 17 12.98 5.24 1.53
N VAL A 18 13.02 5.70 0.28
CA VAL A 18 13.46 4.89 -0.88
C VAL A 18 14.98 4.97 -1.00
N VAL A 19 15.55 6.16 -0.81
CA VAL A 19 16.99 6.42 -0.89
C VAL A 19 17.77 5.69 0.21
N ASP A 20 17.23 5.64 1.43
CA ASP A 20 17.83 4.91 2.56
C ASP A 20 17.56 3.40 2.54
N GLY A 21 16.76 2.92 1.59
CA GLY A 21 16.45 1.51 1.38
C GLY A 21 15.33 0.95 2.27
N THR A 22 14.66 1.77 3.08
CA THR A 22 13.56 1.34 3.95
C THR A 22 12.35 0.82 3.17
N VAL A 23 12.05 1.45 2.01
CA VAL A 23 10.88 1.15 1.17
C VAL A 23 11.33 0.96 -0.27
N VAL A 24 11.50 -0.29 -0.69
CA VAL A 24 11.82 -0.65 -2.08
C VAL A 24 10.58 -1.16 -2.80
N SER A 25 9.80 -2.04 -2.21
CA SER A 25 8.48 -2.42 -2.75
C SER A 25 7.37 -1.92 -1.83
N TYR A 26 6.21 -1.59 -2.41
CA TYR A 26 5.06 -1.08 -1.66
C TYR A 26 3.76 -1.55 -2.31
N LEU A 27 2.86 -2.06 -1.49
CA LEU A 27 1.48 -2.36 -1.87
C LEU A 27 0.55 -1.71 -0.85
N GLY A 28 -0.26 -0.76 -1.30
CA GLY A 28 -1.22 -0.05 -0.46
C GLY A 28 -2.63 -0.07 -1.03
N ILE A 29 -3.60 -0.40 -0.19
CA ILE A 29 -5.03 -0.34 -0.46
C ILE A 29 -5.63 0.80 0.38
N PRO A 30 -6.42 1.70 -0.21
CA PRO A 30 -7.05 2.78 0.55
C PRO A 30 -8.06 2.24 1.57
N LEU A 31 -8.12 2.88 2.73
CA LEU A 31 -9.17 2.70 3.73
C LEU A 31 -10.24 3.76 3.47
N ILE A 32 -11.46 3.31 3.18
CA ILE A 32 -12.57 4.15 2.75
C ILE A 32 -13.59 4.27 3.88
N ASP A 33 -13.97 5.50 4.22
CA ASP A 33 -15.01 5.75 5.23
C ASP A 33 -16.44 5.62 4.67
N ASP A 34 -17.45 5.85 5.51
CA ASP A 34 -18.87 5.77 5.13
C ASP A 34 -19.33 6.88 4.19
N HIS A 35 -18.51 7.91 4.02
CA HIS A 35 -18.73 9.03 3.12
C HIS A 35 -17.93 8.90 1.81
N GLU A 36 -17.38 7.72 1.53
CA GLU A 36 -16.55 7.40 0.36
C GLU A 36 -15.22 8.16 0.28
N HIS A 37 -14.73 8.70 1.40
CA HIS A 37 -13.42 9.34 1.47
C HIS A 37 -12.31 8.33 1.75
N ALA A 38 -11.18 8.47 1.05
CA ALA A 38 -9.96 7.75 1.37
C ALA A 38 -9.22 8.44 2.53
N ILE A 39 -9.46 7.98 3.75
CA ILE A 39 -8.90 8.57 4.99
C ILE A 39 -7.47 8.08 5.26
N GLY A 40 -7.10 6.91 4.73
CA GLY A 40 -5.77 6.34 4.91
C GLY A 40 -5.51 5.16 3.99
N THR A 41 -4.51 4.34 4.34
CA THR A 41 -4.17 3.13 3.60
C THR A 41 -3.79 2.00 4.54
N LEU A 42 -4.23 0.77 4.23
CA LEU A 42 -3.55 -0.43 4.72
C LEU A 42 -2.47 -0.78 3.71
N CYS A 43 -1.24 -0.90 4.17
CA CYS A 43 -0.12 -1.16 3.28
C CYS A 43 0.89 -2.14 3.86
N VAL A 44 1.64 -2.74 2.95
CA VAL A 44 2.85 -3.52 3.24
C VAL A 44 3.97 -3.00 2.37
N TRP A 45 5.19 -3.07 2.88
CA TRP A 45 6.39 -2.71 2.14
C TRP A 45 7.53 -3.66 2.49
N ASP A 46 8.57 -3.64 1.66
CA ASP A 46 9.78 -4.43 1.86
C ASP A 46 11.00 -3.63 1.38
N THR A 47 12.18 -3.98 1.90
CA THR A 47 13.50 -3.52 1.46
C THR A 47 13.98 -4.18 0.17
N SER A 48 13.26 -5.20 -0.30
CA SER A 48 13.49 -5.85 -1.60
C SER A 48 12.40 -5.53 -2.62
N ALA A 49 12.78 -5.54 -3.90
CA ALA A 49 11.82 -5.45 -5.00
C ALA A 49 10.90 -6.67 -5.00
N ARG A 50 9.64 -6.49 -5.42
CA ARG A 50 8.63 -7.55 -5.36
C ARG A 50 7.62 -7.47 -6.48
N ASP A 51 7.38 -8.60 -7.14
CA ASP A 51 6.27 -8.75 -8.08
C ASP A 51 4.97 -9.05 -7.32
N TRP A 52 4.10 -8.04 -7.27
CA TRP A 52 2.80 -8.16 -6.64
C TRP A 52 1.81 -8.89 -7.54
N THR A 53 1.45 -10.12 -7.18
CA THR A 53 0.43 -10.89 -7.89
C THR A 53 -0.98 -10.37 -7.58
N SER A 54 -1.95 -10.74 -8.42
CA SER A 54 -3.37 -10.47 -8.15
C SER A 54 -3.82 -11.08 -6.80
N GLY A 55 -3.27 -12.23 -6.42
CA GLY A 55 -3.51 -12.85 -5.12
C GLY A 55 -3.10 -11.95 -3.96
N HIS A 56 -1.88 -11.37 -4.01
CA HIS A 56 -1.42 -10.43 -2.97
C HIS A 56 -2.32 -9.19 -2.86
N VAL A 57 -2.72 -8.63 -4.01
CA VAL A 57 -3.59 -7.44 -4.05
C VAL A 57 -4.96 -7.77 -3.47
N ASN A 58 -5.55 -8.92 -3.81
CA ASN A 58 -6.86 -9.32 -3.32
C ASN A 58 -6.82 -9.60 -1.81
N THR A 59 -5.81 -10.33 -1.32
CA THR A 59 -5.66 -10.57 0.12
C THR A 59 -5.54 -9.27 0.91
N LEU A 60 -4.71 -8.32 0.47
CA LEU A 60 -4.58 -7.05 1.18
C LEU A 60 -5.86 -6.21 1.08
N ARG A 61 -6.61 -6.31 -0.03
CA ARG A 61 -7.91 -5.66 -0.18
C ARG A 61 -8.94 -6.19 0.81
N ASP A 62 -9.03 -7.50 0.98
CA ASP A 62 -9.94 -8.13 1.94
C ASP A 62 -9.61 -7.68 3.38
N LEU A 63 -8.31 -7.63 3.72
CA LEU A 63 -7.86 -7.11 5.02
C LEU A 63 -8.17 -5.62 5.19
N ALA A 64 -8.02 -4.81 4.15
CA ALA A 64 -8.33 -3.39 4.19
C ALA A 64 -9.83 -3.14 4.39
N HIS A 65 -10.70 -3.98 3.80
CA HIS A 65 -12.14 -3.92 4.04
C HIS A 65 -12.48 -4.24 5.50
N LEU A 66 -11.94 -5.34 6.05
CA LEU A 66 -12.14 -5.69 7.46
C LEU A 66 -11.65 -4.59 8.42
N ALA A 67 -10.50 -3.99 8.12
CA ALA A 67 -9.98 -2.87 8.89
C ALA A 67 -10.90 -1.64 8.79
N SER A 68 -11.40 -1.32 7.59
CA SER A 68 -12.31 -0.19 7.38
C SER A 68 -13.62 -0.39 8.14
N ASP A 69 -14.24 -1.57 8.04
CA ASP A 69 -15.47 -1.91 8.76
C ASP A 69 -15.28 -1.76 10.28
N HIS A 70 -14.14 -2.20 10.82
CA HIS A 70 -13.83 -2.08 12.24
C HIS A 70 -13.56 -0.64 12.68
N ILE A 71 -12.80 0.13 11.89
CA ILE A 71 -12.41 1.50 12.24
C ILE A 71 -13.59 2.47 12.15
N PHE A 72 -14.39 2.35 11.07
CA PHE A 72 -15.47 3.30 10.77
C PHE A 72 -16.83 2.88 11.33
N ARG A 73 -16.94 1.68 11.94
CA ARG A 73 -18.18 1.11 12.51
C ARG A 73 -19.31 1.00 11.49
N ARG A 74 -19.07 0.16 10.48
CA ARG A 74 -20.12 -0.35 9.60
C ARG A 74 -20.94 -1.46 10.22
#